data_AF-A0A7Y4IR40-F1
#
_entry.id   AF-A0A7Y4IR40-F1
#
_cell.length_a   1.000
_cell.length_b   1.000
_cell.length_c   1.000
_cell.angle_alpha   90.00
_cell.angle_beta   90.00
_cell.angle_gamma   90.00
#
_symmetry.space_group_name_H-M   'P 1'
#
loop_
_entity.id
_entity.type
_entity.pdbx_description
1 polymer ?
#
loop_
_entity_poly.entity_id
_entity_poly.type
_entity_poly.pdbx_seq_one_letter_code
_entity_poly.pdbx_strand_id
1 'polypeptide(L)'
;MSAAGQGVTSWAARLAGALSATLCVLAGCSEQLEAEVRPGTEFPSGSTCDGAVPRTLDEVYATHFAAAQPTGCTVGCHESGAGGLAFRNAHELWLATVQRTSVGDSALLLVEPGHPERSRMYLKLLPDAVGRMPQGGPFLDSAALRDVAGWICAGASEPSTSSGDGGIPDNPPPTLDFLTPSSVPEGVGEVVLAVNGSGFVASSQVSVSGTAMATIYDGPQRLSARVAASLTAQASTHLVQVTTPSPGGGASASLAFTVTASGTALPTVSSLSPCGTVAGTGAFTLTVRGTGFKEGASITFNGSPVAATFASATELRASIAAGLVASAPPGNVASVTVTNPAPGREASAPVTFGVASKVSTLASDVQPIFTASCATSGCHSTASTPVNLTAGNSYGELVDISTSSKGCGMRLRVMACGPLRGQSFLIDKILATNTSPACSGGPMPKGSPLSATQKQALIDWVAQGAPP
;
A
#
# COMPACT_ATOMS: atom_id res chain seq x y z
N MET A 1 -63.93 53.59 21.91
CA MET A 1 -65.12 52.75 22.14
C MET A 1 -65.76 52.44 20.81
N SER A 2 -66.13 51.16 20.65
CA SER A 2 -66.88 50.51 19.57
C SER A 2 -66.18 50.30 18.21
N ALA A 3 -66.55 49.17 17.62
CA ALA A 3 -65.76 48.31 16.75
C ALA A 3 -66.54 47.92 15.48
N ALA A 4 -65.82 47.16 14.64
CA ALA A 4 -66.28 46.13 13.70
C ALA A 4 -66.62 46.52 12.25
N GLY A 5 -66.08 45.71 11.33
CA GLY A 5 -66.55 45.59 9.94
C GLY A 5 -65.44 45.19 8.97
N GLN A 6 -65.21 43.88 8.80
CA GLN A 6 -64.32 43.30 7.80
C GLN A 6 -64.85 43.47 6.36
N GLY A 7 -63.93 43.46 5.38
CA GLY A 7 -64.20 42.93 4.05
C GLY A 7 -63.48 43.63 2.89
N VAL A 8 -62.92 42.80 2.00
CA VAL A 8 -62.57 43.04 0.58
C VAL A 8 -61.29 43.84 0.23
N THR A 9 -60.19 43.11 0.02
CA THR A 9 -59.20 43.32 -1.08
C THR A 9 -58.70 41.93 -1.49
N SER A 10 -58.41 41.58 -2.74
CA SER A 10 -58.48 42.27 -4.02
C SER A 10 -58.38 41.21 -5.12
N TRP A 11 -59.08 41.46 -6.21
CA TRP A 11 -58.93 40.78 -7.49
C TRP A 11 -57.50 40.97 -8.04
N ALA A 12 -56.63 39.97 -7.91
CA ALA A 12 -55.36 39.91 -8.67
C ALA A 12 -54.70 38.51 -8.61
N ALA A 13 -55.41 37.44 -8.96
CA ALA A 13 -54.79 36.11 -9.12
C ALA A 13 -55.62 35.15 -10.01
N ARG A 14 -56.29 35.66 -11.05
CA ARG A 14 -57.01 34.83 -12.03
C ARG A 14 -56.65 35.27 -13.44
N LEU A 15 -55.45 34.93 -13.90
CA LEU A 15 -55.10 34.87 -15.34
C LEU A 15 -53.72 34.27 -15.68
N ALA A 16 -53.11 33.45 -14.81
CA ALA A 16 -51.84 32.76 -15.10
C ALA A 16 -51.90 31.22 -14.98
N GLY A 17 -53.09 30.62 -14.94
CA GLY A 17 -53.28 29.17 -14.74
C GLY A 17 -53.92 28.41 -15.91
N ALA A 18 -54.11 29.03 -17.06
CA ALA A 18 -54.96 28.47 -18.13
C ALA A 18 -54.20 27.98 -19.39
N LEU A 19 -52.87 27.87 -19.36
CA LEU A 19 -52.09 27.46 -20.54
C LEU A 19 -51.14 26.27 -20.31
N SER A 20 -51.28 25.54 -19.20
CA SER A 20 -50.53 24.29 -18.97
C SER A 20 -51.44 23.09 -18.64
N ALA A 21 -52.73 23.19 -18.97
CA ALA A 21 -53.75 22.17 -18.65
C ALA A 21 -54.21 21.33 -19.87
N THR A 22 -53.53 21.43 -21.02
CA THR A 22 -53.96 20.74 -22.26
C THR A 22 -52.99 19.65 -22.72
N LEU A 23 -52.04 19.22 -21.87
CA LEU A 23 -51.20 18.04 -22.13
C LEU A 23 -51.13 17.06 -20.96
N CYS A 24 -52.08 17.12 -20.03
CA CYS A 24 -52.08 16.30 -18.81
C CYS A 24 -53.44 15.61 -18.58
N VAL A 25 -54.09 15.13 -19.63
CA VAL A 25 -55.41 14.43 -19.55
C VAL A 25 -55.29 12.93 -19.87
N LEU A 26 -54.08 12.35 -19.95
CA LEU A 26 -53.91 10.96 -20.39
C LEU A 26 -53.05 10.02 -19.51
N ALA A 27 -52.67 10.36 -18.27
CA ALA A 27 -52.09 9.36 -17.35
C ALA A 27 -52.29 9.77 -15.87
N GLY A 28 -52.66 8.81 -15.02
CA GLY A 28 -53.07 8.96 -13.61
C GLY A 28 -52.07 9.58 -12.61
N CYS A 29 -51.68 10.83 -12.81
CA CYS A 29 -50.75 11.58 -11.94
C CYS A 29 -51.36 12.23 -10.68
N SER A 30 -52.62 11.95 -10.31
CA SER A 30 -53.32 12.72 -9.27
C SER A 30 -53.02 12.32 -7.82
N GLU A 31 -52.38 11.18 -7.54
CA GLU A 31 -52.32 10.67 -6.15
C GLU A 31 -51.08 11.09 -5.33
N GLN A 32 -49.98 11.53 -5.97
CA GLN A 32 -48.78 11.97 -5.25
C GLN A 32 -48.75 13.45 -4.87
N LEU A 33 -49.71 14.25 -5.36
CA LEU A 33 -49.57 15.71 -5.39
C LEU A 33 -49.77 16.44 -4.06
N GLU A 34 -50.41 15.88 -3.03
CA GLU A 34 -50.46 16.51 -1.71
C GLU A 34 -50.47 15.45 -0.60
N ALA A 35 -49.39 15.39 0.19
CA ALA A 35 -49.38 14.78 1.52
C ALA A 35 -48.60 15.72 2.44
N GLU A 36 -49.31 16.70 2.97
CA GLU A 36 -48.80 17.51 4.05
C GLU A 36 -49.22 16.83 5.35
N VAL A 37 -48.23 16.39 6.16
CA VAL A 37 -48.50 15.99 7.55
C VAL A 37 -48.95 17.25 8.26
N ARG A 38 -50.18 17.28 8.76
CA ARG A 38 -50.68 18.46 9.49
C ARG A 38 -49.79 18.67 10.72
N PRO A 39 -49.24 19.87 10.95
CA PRO A 39 -48.47 20.15 12.16
C PRO A 39 -49.42 20.08 13.36
N GLY A 40 -49.40 18.99 14.13
CA GLY A 40 -50.18 18.89 15.37
C GLY A 40 -50.59 17.50 15.85
N THR A 41 -50.40 16.43 15.09
CA THR A 41 -50.61 15.05 15.57
C THR A 41 -49.26 14.43 15.96
N GLU A 42 -49.14 13.90 17.17
CA GLU A 42 -47.97 13.12 17.58
C GLU A 42 -47.80 11.97 16.58
N PHE A 43 -46.61 11.88 15.96
CA PHE A 43 -46.33 10.76 15.09
C PHE A 43 -46.51 9.43 15.86
N PRO A 44 -47.00 8.36 15.22
CA PRO A 44 -47.16 7.07 15.89
C PRO A 44 -45.84 6.64 16.55
N SER A 45 -45.91 6.05 17.74
CA SER A 45 -44.74 5.45 18.38
C SER A 45 -44.12 4.39 17.45
N GLY A 46 -42.88 4.62 17.00
CA GLY A 46 -42.18 3.77 16.01
C GLY A 46 -42.10 4.34 14.57
N SER A 47 -42.52 5.58 14.36
CA SER A 47 -42.35 6.36 13.12
C SER A 47 -40.97 6.99 12.96
N THR A 48 -40.13 6.89 13.99
CA THR A 48 -38.69 7.15 13.98
C THR A 48 -37.98 5.81 14.19
N CYS A 49 -36.74 5.68 13.75
CA CYS A 49 -36.01 4.42 13.88
C CYS A 49 -35.62 4.01 15.32
N ASP A 50 -35.94 4.84 16.31
CA ASP A 50 -35.76 4.50 17.71
C ASP A 50 -36.75 3.40 18.15
N GLY A 51 -36.22 2.24 18.57
CA GLY A 51 -37.00 1.09 19.01
C GLY A 51 -37.72 0.29 17.90
N ALA A 52 -37.48 0.60 16.62
CA ALA A 52 -38.06 -0.14 15.50
C ALA A 52 -37.43 -1.55 15.37
N VAL A 53 -38.26 -2.58 15.25
CA VAL A 53 -37.79 -3.95 14.97
C VAL A 53 -37.43 -4.04 13.48
N PRO A 54 -36.19 -4.41 13.11
CA PRO A 54 -35.79 -4.54 11.71
C PRO A 54 -36.64 -5.54 10.94
N ARG A 55 -37.04 -5.19 9.71
CA ARG A 55 -37.81 -6.06 8.79
C ARG A 55 -37.15 -6.15 7.42
N THR A 56 -37.39 -7.25 6.71
CA THR A 56 -37.02 -7.38 5.30
C THR A 56 -38.16 -6.89 4.40
N LEU A 57 -37.85 -6.49 3.17
CA LEU A 57 -38.91 -6.09 2.24
C LEU A 57 -39.81 -7.28 1.84
N ASP A 58 -39.28 -8.50 1.81
CA ASP A 58 -40.07 -9.71 1.53
C ASP A 58 -41.17 -9.92 2.58
N GLU A 59 -40.82 -9.79 3.86
CA GLU A 59 -41.78 -9.89 4.98
C GLU A 59 -42.85 -8.81 4.88
N VAL A 60 -42.43 -7.57 4.66
CA VAL A 60 -43.32 -6.40 4.59
C VAL A 60 -44.24 -6.50 3.37
N TYR A 61 -43.69 -6.87 2.21
CA TYR A 61 -44.45 -6.98 0.97
C TYR A 61 -45.48 -8.10 1.03
N ALA A 62 -45.07 -9.31 1.44
CA ALA A 62 -45.96 -10.46 1.52
C ALA A 62 -47.11 -10.26 2.51
N THR A 63 -46.85 -9.54 3.61
CA THR A 63 -47.83 -9.30 4.67
C THR A 63 -48.78 -8.15 4.34
N HIS A 64 -48.28 -7.07 3.74
CA HIS A 64 -49.02 -5.79 3.66
C HIS A 64 -49.33 -5.29 2.24
N PHE A 65 -48.55 -5.69 1.24
CA PHE A 65 -48.64 -5.13 -0.13
C PHE A 65 -49.02 -6.15 -1.20
N ALA A 66 -48.97 -7.46 -0.92
CA ALA A 66 -49.38 -8.49 -1.86
C ALA A 66 -50.90 -8.51 -2.10
N ALA A 67 -51.32 -8.76 -3.36
CA ALA A 67 -52.71 -8.68 -3.82
C ALA A 67 -53.69 -9.66 -3.13
N ALA A 68 -53.19 -10.64 -2.38
CA ALA A 68 -53.99 -11.67 -1.71
C ALA A 68 -54.39 -11.32 -0.25
N GLN A 69 -54.06 -10.12 0.24
CA GLN A 69 -54.20 -9.74 1.65
C GLN A 69 -55.49 -8.94 1.97
N PRO A 70 -55.94 -8.89 3.25
CA PRO A 70 -57.18 -8.25 3.67
C PRO A 70 -57.12 -6.71 3.74
N THR A 71 -56.07 -6.08 3.21
CA THR A 71 -55.88 -4.61 3.19
C THR A 71 -56.88 -3.87 2.28
N GLY A 72 -57.86 -4.59 1.74
CA GLY A 72 -58.94 -4.06 0.91
C GLY A 72 -58.51 -3.65 -0.49
N CYS A 73 -57.29 -4.00 -0.91
CA CYS A 73 -56.88 -3.86 -2.30
C CYS A 73 -57.52 -4.97 -3.13
N THR A 74 -58.66 -4.68 -3.74
CA THR A 74 -59.27 -5.57 -4.74
C THR A 74 -58.51 -5.40 -6.06
N VAL A 75 -57.90 -6.48 -6.56
CA VAL A 75 -57.23 -6.66 -7.88
C VAL A 75 -57.08 -5.37 -8.70
N GLY A 76 -55.85 -4.87 -8.84
CA GLY A 76 -55.52 -3.79 -9.78
C GLY A 76 -55.08 -2.44 -9.19
N CYS A 77 -54.90 -2.29 -7.87
CA CYS A 77 -54.47 -1.02 -7.26
C CYS A 77 -53.10 -0.53 -7.77
N HIS A 78 -52.22 -1.46 -8.14
CA HIS A 78 -50.88 -1.17 -8.69
C HIS A 78 -50.64 -1.81 -10.06
N GLU A 79 -51.63 -2.47 -10.67
CA GLU A 79 -51.47 -3.11 -11.99
C GLU A 79 -51.87 -2.18 -13.16
N SER A 80 -52.63 -1.13 -12.87
CA SER A 80 -53.16 -0.18 -13.87
C SER A 80 -52.56 1.23 -13.77
N GLY A 81 -51.61 1.47 -12.86
CA GLY A 81 -50.89 2.74 -12.75
C GLY A 81 -51.68 3.91 -12.14
N ALA A 82 -52.73 3.63 -11.36
CA ALA A 82 -53.31 4.67 -10.50
C ALA A 82 -52.22 5.21 -9.55
N GLY A 83 -51.84 6.48 -9.71
CA GLY A 83 -50.79 7.13 -8.91
C GLY A 83 -49.35 6.91 -9.38
N GLY A 84 -49.10 6.22 -10.50
CA GLY A 84 -47.78 6.14 -11.14
C GLY A 84 -46.78 5.14 -10.55
N LEU A 85 -47.15 4.36 -9.53
CA LEU A 85 -46.34 3.26 -9.00
C LEU A 85 -47.01 1.91 -9.32
N ALA A 86 -46.39 1.17 -10.25
CA ALA A 86 -46.81 -0.17 -10.61
C ALA A 86 -45.76 -1.18 -10.17
N PHE A 87 -46.15 -2.12 -9.32
CA PHE A 87 -45.29 -3.19 -8.83
C PHE A 87 -46.13 -4.45 -8.56
N ARG A 88 -45.56 -5.60 -8.89
CA ARG A 88 -46.19 -6.93 -8.81
C ARG A 88 -45.49 -7.81 -7.79
N ASN A 89 -44.26 -7.46 -7.42
CA ASN A 89 -43.48 -8.14 -6.39
C ASN A 89 -42.68 -7.12 -5.54
N ALA A 90 -42.07 -7.62 -4.46
CA ALA A 90 -41.26 -6.83 -3.53
C ALA A 90 -40.10 -6.10 -4.23
N HIS A 91 -39.50 -6.71 -5.25
CA HIS A 91 -38.37 -6.13 -5.96
C HIS A 91 -38.78 -4.96 -6.86
N GLU A 92 -39.90 -5.08 -7.58
CA GLU A 92 -40.48 -3.98 -8.35
C GLU A 92 -40.88 -2.81 -7.44
N LEU A 93 -41.43 -3.10 -6.25
CA LEU A 93 -41.70 -2.07 -5.24
C LEU A 93 -40.40 -1.36 -4.83
N TRP A 94 -39.33 -2.10 -4.56
CA TRP A 94 -38.03 -1.53 -4.20
C TRP A 94 -37.49 -0.59 -5.28
N LEU A 95 -37.43 -1.06 -6.54
CA LEU A 95 -36.96 -0.28 -7.69
C LEU A 95 -37.78 1.00 -7.92
N ALA A 96 -39.09 0.92 -7.68
CA ALA A 96 -40.03 2.00 -7.91
C ALA A 96 -40.02 3.05 -6.80
N THR A 97 -39.50 2.74 -5.59
CA THR A 97 -39.68 3.60 -4.41
C THR A 97 -38.39 3.98 -3.69
N VAL A 98 -37.39 3.10 -3.57
CA VAL A 98 -36.18 3.39 -2.78
C VAL A 98 -35.28 4.37 -3.51
N GLN A 99 -34.88 5.46 -2.85
CA GLN A 99 -34.05 6.54 -3.40
C GLN A 99 -34.61 7.23 -4.66
N ARG A 100 -35.92 7.06 -4.93
CA ARG A 100 -36.62 7.75 -6.02
C ARG A 100 -37.22 9.05 -5.52
N THR A 101 -37.05 10.15 -6.24
CA THR A 101 -37.70 11.44 -5.91
C THR A 101 -39.22 11.31 -6.01
N SER A 102 -39.96 11.86 -5.04
CA SER A 102 -41.43 11.91 -5.14
C SER A 102 -41.88 12.89 -6.22
N VAL A 103 -42.88 12.49 -7.01
CA VAL A 103 -43.52 13.40 -7.97
C VAL A 103 -44.50 14.27 -7.19
N GLY A 104 -44.41 15.60 -7.33
CA GLY A 104 -45.27 16.56 -6.62
C GLY A 104 -44.71 17.11 -5.30
N ASP A 105 -43.62 16.52 -4.78
CA ASP A 105 -42.87 17.07 -3.64
C ASP A 105 -41.40 16.68 -3.77
N SER A 106 -40.61 17.50 -4.46
CA SER A 106 -39.21 17.22 -4.76
C SER A 106 -38.31 17.28 -3.51
N ALA A 107 -38.82 17.71 -2.36
CA ALA A 107 -38.06 17.74 -1.11
C ALA A 107 -37.99 16.36 -0.42
N LEU A 108 -38.79 15.39 -0.87
CA LEU A 108 -38.85 14.05 -0.30
C LEU A 108 -38.51 12.96 -1.32
N LEU A 109 -37.91 11.87 -0.82
CA LEU A 109 -37.82 10.61 -1.54
C LEU A 109 -39.09 9.79 -1.29
N LEU A 110 -39.44 8.92 -2.23
CA LEU A 110 -40.52 7.94 -2.06
C LEU A 110 -40.23 7.03 -0.87
N VAL A 111 -39.01 6.47 -0.81
CA VAL A 111 -38.44 5.86 0.39
C VAL A 111 -36.99 6.35 0.57
N GLU A 112 -36.72 7.01 1.71
CA GLU A 112 -35.39 7.38 2.18
C GLU A 112 -34.91 6.33 3.20
N PRO A 113 -33.86 5.53 2.89
CA PRO A 113 -33.27 4.58 3.82
C PRO A 113 -32.97 5.20 5.19
N GLY A 114 -33.44 4.54 6.25
CA GLY A 114 -33.23 4.98 7.63
C GLY A 114 -34.13 6.12 8.10
N HIS A 115 -35.02 6.64 7.25
CA HIS A 115 -35.81 7.84 7.54
C HIS A 115 -37.28 7.67 7.11
N PRO A 116 -38.10 6.87 7.83
CA PRO A 116 -39.54 6.76 7.58
C PRO A 116 -40.26 8.11 7.63
N GLU A 117 -39.86 9.01 8.51
CA GLU A 117 -40.41 10.37 8.65
C GLU A 117 -40.12 11.28 7.45
N ARG A 118 -39.15 10.91 6.60
CA ARG A 118 -38.79 11.61 5.35
C ARG A 118 -39.13 10.80 4.10
N SER A 119 -39.79 9.65 4.27
CA SER A 119 -40.19 8.76 3.20
C SER A 119 -41.64 9.02 2.80
N ARG A 120 -41.88 9.61 1.63
CA ARG A 120 -43.23 9.98 1.16
C ARG A 120 -44.20 8.80 1.15
N MET A 121 -43.71 7.62 0.77
CA MET A 121 -44.51 6.39 0.78
C MET A 121 -45.02 6.09 2.20
N TYR A 122 -44.16 6.19 3.21
CA TYR A 122 -44.55 5.94 4.61
C TYR A 122 -45.56 6.98 5.11
N LEU A 123 -45.32 8.27 4.81
CA LEU A 123 -46.23 9.36 5.18
C LEU A 123 -47.62 9.19 4.58
N LYS A 124 -47.74 8.61 3.38
CA LYS A 124 -49.02 8.33 2.70
C LYS A 124 -49.81 7.16 3.30
N LEU A 125 -49.17 6.33 4.13
CA LEU A 125 -49.80 5.20 4.83
C LEU A 125 -50.38 5.62 6.20
N LEU A 126 -50.02 6.81 6.70
CA LEU A 126 -50.47 7.28 8.01
C LEU A 126 -51.99 7.52 8.04
N PRO A 127 -52.67 7.27 9.18
CA PRO A 127 -54.14 7.34 9.28
C PRO A 127 -54.73 8.73 8.95
N ASP A 128 -53.97 9.79 9.21
CA ASP A 128 -54.35 11.20 9.04
C ASP A 128 -53.86 11.82 7.72
N ALA A 129 -53.24 11.03 6.84
CA ALA A 129 -52.71 11.51 5.56
C ALA A 129 -53.81 11.98 4.60
N VAL A 130 -53.56 13.11 3.92
CA VAL A 130 -54.40 13.60 2.81
C VAL A 130 -54.04 12.83 1.53
N GLY A 131 -55.04 12.33 0.79
CA GLY A 131 -54.82 11.48 -0.38
C GLY A 131 -54.08 10.18 -0.02
N ARG A 132 -54.54 9.52 1.05
CA ARG A 132 -53.93 8.34 1.69
C ARG A 132 -53.97 7.06 0.85
N MET A 133 -53.02 6.17 1.11
CA MET A 133 -52.96 4.82 0.55
C MET A 133 -53.23 3.74 1.64
N PRO A 134 -53.98 2.67 1.33
CA PRO A 134 -54.74 2.45 0.09
C PRO A 134 -56.01 3.32 0.04
N GLN A 135 -56.34 3.84 -1.14
CA GLN A 135 -57.54 4.65 -1.34
C GLN A 135 -58.78 3.75 -1.28
N GLY A 136 -59.78 4.11 -0.46
CA GLY A 136 -61.05 3.36 -0.37
C GLY A 136 -60.99 2.04 0.42
N GLY A 137 -59.82 1.64 0.94
CA GLY A 137 -59.63 0.45 1.78
C GLY A 137 -59.58 0.76 3.30
N PRO A 138 -59.53 -0.29 4.15
CA PRO A 138 -59.28 -0.16 5.58
C PRO A 138 -57.87 0.40 5.86
N PHE A 139 -57.71 1.03 7.03
CA PHE A 139 -56.40 1.51 7.49
C PHE A 139 -55.42 0.35 7.67
N LEU A 140 -54.14 0.57 7.34
CA LEU A 140 -53.08 -0.24 7.95
C LEU A 140 -53.12 0.01 9.46
N ASP A 141 -53.15 -1.07 10.23
CA ASP A 141 -53.10 -0.96 11.69
C ASP A 141 -51.69 -0.53 12.15
N SER A 142 -51.57 -0.22 13.43
CA SER A 142 -50.29 0.23 13.98
C SER A 142 -49.19 -0.85 13.92
N ALA A 143 -49.52 -2.13 13.76
CA ALA A 143 -48.53 -3.19 13.60
C ALA A 143 -47.96 -3.18 12.17
N ALA A 144 -48.83 -3.08 11.17
CA ALA A 144 -48.43 -2.94 9.78
C ALA A 144 -47.57 -1.69 9.54
N LEU A 145 -47.96 -0.54 10.12
CA LEU A 145 -47.15 0.67 10.05
C LEU A 145 -45.78 0.52 10.71
N ARG A 146 -45.67 -0.26 11.80
CA ARG A 146 -44.36 -0.57 12.42
C ARG A 146 -43.50 -1.49 11.56
N ASP A 147 -44.09 -2.46 10.87
CA ASP A 147 -43.33 -3.34 10.00
C ASP A 147 -42.74 -2.58 8.79
N VAL A 148 -43.53 -1.69 8.17
CA VAL A 148 -43.04 -0.82 7.07
C VAL A 148 -41.93 0.10 7.56
N ALA A 149 -42.10 0.74 8.73
CA ALA A 149 -41.06 1.56 9.34
C ALA A 149 -39.81 0.74 9.66
N GLY A 150 -39.97 -0.49 10.18
CA GLY A 150 -38.88 -1.40 10.50
C GLY A 150 -38.00 -1.76 9.31
N TRP A 151 -38.58 -1.91 8.12
CA TRP A 151 -37.82 -2.10 6.88
C TRP A 151 -37.06 -0.85 6.45
N ILE A 152 -37.73 0.32 6.47
CA ILE A 152 -37.07 1.59 6.12
C ILE A 152 -35.91 1.84 7.09
N CYS A 153 -36.12 1.63 8.38
CA CYS A 153 -35.12 1.77 9.43
C CYS A 153 -33.98 0.77 9.34
N ALA A 154 -34.22 -0.42 8.80
CA ALA A 154 -33.17 -1.39 8.45
C ALA A 154 -32.40 -1.02 7.16
N GLY A 155 -32.46 0.24 6.74
CA GLY A 155 -31.78 0.77 5.55
C GLY A 155 -32.52 0.55 4.24
N ALA A 156 -33.82 0.23 4.28
CA ALA A 156 -34.63 -0.08 3.11
C ALA A 156 -33.95 -1.10 2.18
N SER A 157 -33.40 -2.15 2.79
CA SER A 157 -32.61 -3.16 2.10
C SER A 157 -33.44 -3.84 1.01
N GLU A 158 -32.77 -4.20 -0.10
CA GLU A 158 -33.35 -4.95 -1.21
C GLU A 158 -33.87 -6.33 -0.72
N PRO A 159 -34.99 -6.84 -1.26
CA PRO A 159 -35.52 -8.15 -0.88
C PRO A 159 -34.53 -9.28 -1.17
N SER A 160 -34.50 -10.27 -0.27
CA SER A 160 -33.72 -11.50 -0.42
C SER A 160 -34.41 -12.44 -1.40
N THR A 161 -33.71 -12.80 -2.48
CA THR A 161 -34.18 -13.69 -3.54
C THR A 161 -34.88 -14.95 -2.98
N SER A 162 -36.16 -15.17 -3.33
CA SER A 162 -36.72 -16.53 -3.38
C SER A 162 -37.17 -16.84 -4.80
N SER A 163 -36.64 -17.96 -5.31
CA SER A 163 -36.80 -18.45 -6.68
C SER A 163 -38.27 -18.82 -6.93
N GLY A 164 -39.04 -17.92 -7.54
CA GLY A 164 -40.43 -18.23 -7.88
C GLY A 164 -41.13 -17.27 -8.83
N ASP A 165 -40.81 -15.97 -8.84
CA ASP A 165 -41.74 -14.98 -9.42
C ASP A 165 -41.09 -13.83 -10.22
N GLY A 166 -40.05 -14.12 -11.01
CA GLY A 166 -39.45 -13.13 -11.94
C GLY A 166 -38.50 -12.12 -11.28
N GLY A 167 -37.64 -12.58 -10.36
CA GLY A 167 -36.62 -11.76 -9.69
C GLY A 167 -35.55 -11.16 -10.62
N ILE A 168 -34.67 -10.31 -10.06
CA ILE A 168 -33.50 -9.77 -10.75
C ILE A 168 -32.69 -10.93 -11.35
N PRO A 169 -32.31 -10.88 -12.63
CA PRO A 169 -31.38 -11.84 -13.19
C PRO A 169 -30.10 -11.86 -12.35
N ASP A 170 -29.68 -13.06 -11.90
CA ASP A 170 -28.39 -13.23 -11.23
C ASP A 170 -27.30 -12.54 -12.04
N ASN A 171 -26.44 -11.77 -11.37
CA ASN A 171 -25.26 -11.25 -12.02
C ASN A 171 -24.42 -12.44 -12.50
N PRO A 172 -23.91 -12.42 -13.74
CA PRO A 172 -23.03 -13.47 -14.23
C PRO A 172 -21.77 -13.56 -13.35
N PRO A 173 -21.28 -14.77 -13.02
CA PRO A 173 -19.98 -14.93 -12.39
C PRO A 173 -18.88 -14.33 -13.26
N PRO A 174 -17.97 -13.50 -12.72
CA PRO A 174 -16.97 -12.83 -13.52
C PRO A 174 -15.84 -13.79 -13.92
N THR A 175 -15.39 -13.69 -15.17
CA THR A 175 -14.17 -14.36 -15.66
C THR A 175 -13.13 -13.33 -16.05
N LEU A 176 -11.84 -13.69 -15.89
CA LEU A 176 -10.73 -12.91 -16.41
C LEU A 176 -10.03 -13.70 -17.52
N ASP A 177 -9.83 -13.06 -18.67
CA ASP A 177 -9.15 -13.67 -19.81
C ASP A 177 -7.70 -13.17 -19.90
N PHE A 178 -7.50 -11.84 -19.89
CA PHE A 178 -6.17 -11.24 -19.93
C PHE A 178 -6.14 -9.80 -19.39
N LEU A 179 -4.94 -9.36 -19.04
CA LEU A 179 -4.65 -8.01 -18.56
C LEU A 179 -3.87 -7.22 -19.61
N THR A 180 -4.11 -5.91 -19.72
CA THR A 180 -3.33 -5.03 -20.59
C THR A 180 -2.99 -3.72 -19.87
N PRO A 181 -1.69 -3.44 -19.62
CA PRO A 181 -0.55 -4.35 -19.78
C PRO A 181 -0.57 -5.48 -18.73
N SER A 182 -0.07 -6.68 -19.06
CA SER A 182 0.13 -7.76 -18.08
C SER A 182 1.42 -7.61 -17.27
N SER A 183 2.32 -6.74 -17.71
CA SER A 183 3.54 -6.39 -16.99
C SER A 183 4.01 -4.98 -17.30
N VAL A 184 4.72 -4.37 -16.35
CA VAL A 184 5.34 -3.05 -16.48
C VAL A 184 6.73 -3.06 -15.84
N PRO A 185 7.66 -2.17 -16.24
CA PRO A 185 8.88 -1.96 -15.47
C PRO A 185 8.56 -1.33 -14.11
N GLU A 186 9.35 -1.66 -13.10
CA GLU A 186 9.26 -0.98 -11.80
C GLU A 186 9.53 0.53 -11.93
N GLY A 187 8.96 1.33 -11.02
CA GLY A 187 9.11 2.78 -11.01
C GLY A 187 8.34 3.53 -12.11
N VAL A 188 7.51 2.85 -12.91
CA VAL A 188 6.73 3.47 -14.00
C VAL A 188 5.70 4.50 -13.52
N GLY A 189 5.39 4.53 -12.22
CA GLY A 189 4.35 5.38 -11.65
C GLY A 189 2.97 4.73 -11.69
N GLU A 190 1.91 5.55 -11.68
CA GLU A 190 0.53 5.05 -11.80
C GLU A 190 0.31 4.41 -13.17
N VAL A 191 -0.37 3.26 -13.19
CA VAL A 191 -0.71 2.53 -14.42
C VAL A 191 -2.21 2.31 -14.48
N VAL A 192 -2.82 2.54 -15.65
CA VAL A 192 -4.19 2.12 -15.93
C VAL A 192 -4.16 0.70 -16.48
N LEU A 193 -4.70 -0.24 -15.72
CA LEU A 193 -4.80 -1.64 -16.07
C LEU A 193 -6.16 -1.91 -16.73
N ALA A 194 -6.16 -2.31 -18.01
CA ALA A 194 -7.34 -2.84 -18.66
C ALA A 194 -7.50 -4.33 -18.29
N VAL A 195 -8.62 -4.65 -17.66
CA VAL A 195 -8.99 -5.98 -17.20
C VAL A 195 -10.05 -6.51 -18.15
N ASN A 196 -9.70 -7.50 -18.97
CA ASN A 196 -10.58 -8.05 -20.01
C ASN A 196 -11.10 -9.42 -19.58
N GLY A 197 -12.37 -9.68 -19.85
CA GLY A 197 -13.04 -10.92 -19.46
C GLY A 197 -14.52 -10.90 -19.78
N SER A 198 -15.32 -11.49 -18.91
CA SER A 198 -16.78 -11.52 -19.04
C SER A 198 -17.47 -11.49 -17.68
N GLY A 199 -18.79 -11.28 -17.69
CA GLY A 199 -19.59 -11.28 -16.47
C GLY A 199 -19.41 -10.03 -15.59
N PHE A 200 -18.95 -8.92 -16.19
CA PHE A 200 -18.82 -7.65 -15.49
C PHE A 200 -20.12 -6.85 -15.54
N VAL A 201 -20.43 -6.21 -14.43
CA VAL A 201 -21.54 -5.27 -14.28
C VAL A 201 -20.99 -3.93 -13.77
N ALA A 202 -21.80 -2.87 -13.80
CA ALA A 202 -21.35 -1.52 -13.45
C ALA A 202 -20.78 -1.40 -12.02
N SER A 203 -21.19 -2.29 -11.12
CA SER A 203 -20.73 -2.37 -9.73
C SER A 203 -19.61 -3.40 -9.50
N SER A 204 -19.08 -4.04 -10.55
CA SER A 204 -17.92 -4.94 -10.42
C SER A 204 -16.69 -4.15 -9.95
N GLN A 205 -15.90 -4.75 -9.06
CA GLN A 205 -14.71 -4.14 -8.48
C GLN A 205 -13.46 -4.96 -8.81
N VAL A 206 -12.42 -4.27 -9.32
CA VAL A 206 -11.09 -4.85 -9.47
C VAL A 206 -10.33 -4.75 -8.15
N SER A 207 -9.67 -5.83 -7.75
CA SER A 207 -8.72 -5.86 -6.64
C SER A 207 -7.33 -6.30 -7.11
N VAL A 208 -6.29 -5.73 -6.52
CA VAL A 208 -4.88 -6.05 -6.78
C VAL A 208 -4.22 -6.42 -5.46
N SER A 209 -3.75 -7.66 -5.34
CA SER A 209 -3.24 -8.25 -4.09
C SER A 209 -4.19 -8.05 -2.90
N GLY A 210 -5.50 -8.18 -3.14
CA GLY A 210 -6.56 -8.00 -2.13
C GLY A 210 -6.93 -6.54 -1.83
N THR A 211 -6.25 -5.55 -2.40
CA THR A 211 -6.61 -4.13 -2.25
C THR A 211 -7.58 -3.72 -3.36
N ALA A 212 -8.73 -3.14 -3.01
CA ALA A 212 -9.70 -2.62 -3.97
C ALA A 212 -9.13 -1.42 -4.73
N MET A 213 -9.22 -1.46 -6.07
CA MET A 213 -8.77 -0.38 -6.94
C MET A 213 -9.94 0.50 -7.38
N ALA A 214 -9.66 1.78 -7.66
CA ALA A 214 -10.61 2.62 -8.37
C ALA A 214 -10.89 2.02 -9.75
N THR A 215 -12.11 1.51 -9.92
CA THR A 215 -12.54 0.70 -11.07
C THR A 215 -13.53 1.51 -11.91
N ILE A 216 -13.28 1.58 -13.22
CA ILE A 216 -14.17 2.18 -14.21
C ILE A 216 -14.78 1.04 -15.02
N TYR A 217 -16.11 1.03 -15.13
CA TYR A 217 -16.84 0.08 -15.96
C TYR A 217 -16.85 0.55 -17.42
N ASP A 218 -16.11 -0.14 -18.28
CA ASP A 218 -16.03 0.15 -19.73
C ASP A 218 -16.98 -0.76 -20.54
N GLY A 219 -17.70 -1.65 -19.88
CA GLY A 219 -18.66 -2.59 -20.46
C GLY A 219 -18.58 -3.98 -19.85
N PRO A 220 -19.45 -4.91 -20.29
CA PRO A 220 -19.59 -6.24 -19.66
C PRO A 220 -18.38 -7.16 -19.84
N GLN A 221 -17.41 -6.74 -20.67
CA GLN A 221 -16.20 -7.49 -20.98
C GLN A 221 -14.91 -6.74 -20.63
N ARG A 222 -15.00 -5.50 -20.13
CA ARG A 222 -13.81 -4.68 -19.84
C ARG A 222 -14.02 -3.75 -18.66
N LEU A 223 -13.07 -3.77 -17.74
CA LEU A 223 -12.92 -2.80 -16.66
C LEU A 223 -11.57 -2.09 -16.81
N SER A 224 -11.48 -0.84 -16.38
CA SER A 224 -10.21 -0.13 -16.21
C SER A 224 -9.95 0.11 -14.72
N ALA A 225 -8.80 -0.32 -14.22
CA ALA A 225 -8.40 -0.12 -12.82
C ALA A 225 -7.14 0.74 -12.72
N ARG A 226 -7.13 1.71 -11.82
CA ARG A 226 -5.93 2.51 -11.53
C ARG A 226 -5.05 1.81 -10.51
N VAL A 227 -3.88 1.34 -10.95
CA VAL A 227 -2.85 0.75 -10.10
C VAL A 227 -1.92 1.86 -9.63
N ALA A 228 -1.93 2.13 -8.33
CA ALA A 228 -1.15 3.21 -7.74
C ALA A 228 0.37 3.00 -7.91
N ALA A 229 1.11 4.10 -7.97
CA ALA A 229 2.58 4.10 -8.10
C ALA A 229 3.30 3.32 -6.98
N SER A 230 2.69 3.18 -5.81
CA SER A 230 3.23 2.38 -4.70
C SER A 230 3.31 0.89 -5.01
N LEU A 231 2.36 0.37 -5.81
CA LEU A 231 2.33 -1.04 -6.23
C LEU A 231 3.30 -1.31 -7.39
N THR A 232 3.66 -0.30 -8.17
CA THR A 232 4.62 -0.42 -9.27
C THR A 232 6.02 0.01 -8.89
N ALA A 233 6.26 0.42 -7.63
CA ALA A 233 7.53 1.00 -7.19
C ALA A 233 8.72 0.01 -7.15
N GLN A 234 8.44 -1.28 -7.03
CA GLN A 234 9.46 -2.33 -6.91
C GLN A 234 9.03 -3.56 -7.70
N ALA A 235 10.01 -4.29 -8.24
CA ALA A 235 9.75 -5.56 -8.91
C ALA A 235 8.99 -6.54 -7.99
N SER A 236 7.86 -7.04 -8.48
CA SER A 236 6.90 -7.85 -7.72
C SER A 236 5.91 -8.54 -8.66
N THR A 237 5.16 -9.50 -8.13
CA THR A 237 4.00 -10.07 -8.82
C THR A 237 2.76 -9.80 -7.98
N HIS A 238 1.76 -9.15 -8.59
CA HIS A 238 0.47 -8.87 -7.97
C HIS A 238 -0.61 -9.76 -8.57
N LEU A 239 -1.53 -10.24 -7.73
CA LEU A 239 -2.68 -11.02 -8.18
C LEU A 239 -3.87 -10.10 -8.39
N VAL A 240 -4.43 -10.09 -9.60
CA VAL A 240 -5.58 -9.28 -9.99
C VAL A 240 -6.83 -10.16 -10.01
N GLN A 241 -7.90 -9.71 -9.35
CA GLN A 241 -9.18 -10.40 -9.30
C GLN A 241 -10.32 -9.39 -9.51
N VAL A 242 -11.44 -9.83 -10.09
CA VAL A 242 -12.67 -9.05 -10.17
C VAL A 242 -13.73 -9.69 -9.29
N THR A 243 -14.44 -8.86 -8.52
CA THR A 243 -15.62 -9.28 -7.77
C THR A 243 -16.86 -8.60 -8.37
N THR A 244 -17.84 -9.41 -8.75
CA THR A 244 -19.17 -8.96 -9.16
C THR A 244 -20.13 -9.22 -7.99
N PRO A 245 -20.94 -8.22 -7.56
CA PRO A 245 -21.79 -8.37 -6.37
C PRO A 245 -22.96 -9.33 -6.58
N SER A 246 -23.61 -9.72 -5.47
CA SER A 246 -24.89 -10.44 -5.46
C SER A 246 -26.06 -9.59 -6.01
N PRO A 247 -27.19 -10.20 -6.42
CA PRO A 247 -27.46 -11.65 -6.52
C PRO A 247 -26.61 -12.33 -7.61
N GLY A 248 -26.28 -13.62 -7.43
CA GLY A 248 -25.32 -14.32 -8.26
C GLY A 248 -23.87 -13.85 -8.06
N GLY A 249 -23.20 -13.47 -9.14
CA GLY A 249 -21.87 -12.87 -9.14
C GLY A 249 -20.79 -13.75 -8.51
N GLY A 250 -19.95 -13.13 -7.69
CA GLY A 250 -18.81 -13.76 -7.02
C GLY A 250 -17.47 -13.20 -7.46
N ALA A 251 -16.39 -13.84 -7.03
CA ALA A 251 -15.03 -13.46 -7.36
C ALA A 251 -14.49 -14.31 -8.51
N SER A 252 -13.73 -13.70 -9.42
CA SER A 252 -13.10 -14.39 -10.55
C SER A 252 -11.90 -15.24 -10.11
N ALA A 253 -11.34 -16.05 -11.02
CA ALA A 253 -9.95 -16.50 -10.86
C ALA A 253 -8.98 -15.31 -10.93
N SER A 254 -7.77 -15.46 -10.38
CA SER A 254 -6.75 -14.41 -10.39
C SER A 254 -5.85 -14.47 -11.63
N LEU A 255 -5.49 -13.31 -12.18
CA LEU A 255 -4.42 -13.17 -13.16
C LEU A 255 -3.21 -12.45 -12.56
N ALA A 256 -2.01 -12.79 -13.03
CA ALA A 256 -0.78 -12.13 -12.58
C ALA A 256 -0.55 -10.82 -13.35
N PHE A 257 -0.34 -9.74 -12.60
CA PHE A 257 0.23 -8.49 -13.07
C PHE A 257 1.66 -8.37 -12.52
N THR A 258 2.66 -8.35 -13.41
CA THR A 258 4.06 -8.42 -13.00
C THR A 258 4.75 -7.07 -13.15
N VAL A 259 5.35 -6.59 -12.07
CA VAL A 259 6.28 -5.47 -12.08
C VAL A 259 7.68 -6.06 -12.26
N THR A 260 8.30 -5.78 -13.41
CA THR A 260 9.60 -6.34 -13.78
C THR A 260 10.73 -5.43 -13.32
N ALA A 261 11.82 -6.04 -12.84
CA ALA A 261 13.04 -5.30 -12.54
C ALA A 261 13.57 -4.68 -13.83
N SER A 262 13.82 -3.38 -13.82
CA SER A 262 14.58 -2.77 -14.91
C SER A 262 16.03 -3.20 -14.69
N GLY A 263 16.59 -4.05 -15.54
CA GLY A 263 17.95 -4.57 -15.41
C GLY A 263 19.04 -3.49 -15.47
N THR A 264 19.14 -2.66 -14.44
CA THR A 264 20.12 -1.58 -14.33
C THR A 264 21.42 -2.16 -13.81
N ALA A 265 22.55 -1.79 -14.42
CA ALA A 265 23.86 -2.17 -13.91
C ALA A 265 23.99 -1.79 -12.41
N LEU A 266 24.39 -2.77 -11.59
CA LEU A 266 24.57 -2.55 -10.15
C LEU A 266 25.59 -1.42 -9.93
N PRO A 267 25.38 -0.55 -8.92
CA PRO A 267 26.41 0.37 -8.52
C PRO A 267 27.65 -0.42 -8.04
N THR A 268 28.84 0.07 -8.37
CA THR A 268 30.08 -0.51 -7.85
C THR A 268 30.76 0.49 -6.93
N VAL A 269 31.33 0.01 -5.83
CA VAL A 269 32.15 0.83 -4.93
C VAL A 269 33.61 0.43 -5.16
N SER A 270 34.43 1.39 -5.57
CA SER A 270 35.85 1.16 -5.88
C SER A 270 36.77 1.54 -4.72
N SER A 271 36.41 2.54 -3.91
CA SER A 271 37.22 2.97 -2.78
C SER A 271 36.43 3.77 -1.75
N LEU A 272 36.93 3.77 -0.51
CA LEU A 272 36.41 4.52 0.63
C LEU A 272 37.47 5.51 1.12
N SER A 273 37.09 6.73 1.47
CA SER A 273 38.00 7.72 2.07
C SER A 273 37.31 8.48 3.22
N PRO A 274 37.77 8.34 4.47
CA PRO A 274 38.80 7.39 4.90
C PRO A 274 38.38 5.93 4.62
N CYS A 275 39.33 5.00 4.56
CA CYS A 275 39.03 3.57 4.36
C CYS A 275 38.97 2.78 5.69
N GLY A 276 39.33 3.44 6.79
CA GLY A 276 39.16 2.92 8.13
C GLY A 276 39.24 4.03 9.19
N THR A 277 38.95 3.67 10.43
CA THR A 277 38.99 4.58 11.59
C THR A 277 39.28 3.81 12.88
N VAL A 278 39.30 4.52 14.00
CA VAL A 278 39.42 3.93 15.34
C VAL A 278 38.06 3.92 16.04
N ALA A 279 37.79 2.87 16.81
CA ALA A 279 36.65 2.80 17.70
C ALA A 279 36.61 4.02 18.65
N GLY A 280 35.43 4.61 18.79
CA GLY A 280 35.22 5.82 19.60
C GLY A 280 35.61 7.12 18.90
N THR A 281 36.01 7.09 17.62
CA THR A 281 36.21 8.32 16.84
C THR A 281 34.91 9.11 16.76
N GLY A 282 35.02 10.44 16.82
CA GLY A 282 33.89 11.35 16.61
C GLY A 282 33.25 11.19 15.22
N ALA A 283 32.18 11.93 14.96
CA ALA A 283 31.56 11.91 13.65
C ALA A 283 32.55 12.37 12.55
N PHE A 284 32.51 11.72 11.39
CA PHE A 284 33.39 12.02 10.27
C PHE A 284 32.65 11.90 8.93
N THR A 285 33.21 12.53 7.89
CA THR A 285 32.68 12.39 6.52
C THR A 285 33.35 11.22 5.82
N LEU A 286 32.55 10.26 5.37
CA LEU A 286 32.96 9.19 4.48
C LEU A 286 32.67 9.58 3.03
N THR A 287 33.70 9.56 2.19
CA THR A 287 33.59 9.67 0.73
C THR A 287 33.63 8.28 0.13
N VAL A 288 32.61 7.92 -0.64
CA VAL A 288 32.49 6.65 -1.35
C VAL A 288 32.65 6.91 -2.83
N ARG A 289 33.67 6.32 -3.46
CA ARG A 289 33.90 6.43 -4.91
C ARG A 289 33.55 5.12 -5.61
N GLY A 290 33.12 5.22 -6.85
CA GLY A 290 32.64 4.07 -7.60
C GLY A 290 32.09 4.43 -8.97
N THR A 291 31.15 3.62 -9.46
CA THR A 291 30.43 3.88 -10.72
C THR A 291 28.95 3.53 -10.58
N GLY A 292 28.12 4.14 -11.42
CA GLY A 292 26.70 3.82 -11.49
C GLY A 292 25.87 4.36 -10.31
N PHE A 293 26.38 5.31 -9.54
CA PHE A 293 25.59 5.96 -8.50
C PHE A 293 24.53 6.86 -9.13
N LYS A 294 23.34 6.89 -8.54
CA LYS A 294 22.23 7.76 -8.96
C LYS A 294 21.89 8.76 -7.85
N GLU A 295 21.29 9.89 -8.24
CA GLU A 295 20.70 10.83 -7.28
C GLU A 295 19.65 10.09 -6.44
N GLY A 296 19.67 10.30 -5.12
CA GLY A 296 18.84 9.55 -4.17
C GLY A 296 19.40 8.20 -3.73
N ALA A 297 20.63 7.83 -4.12
CA ALA A 297 21.30 6.66 -3.60
C ALA A 297 21.49 6.75 -2.07
N SER A 298 21.47 5.61 -1.40
CA SER A 298 21.68 5.47 0.05
C SER A 298 22.90 4.61 0.35
N ILE A 299 23.58 4.88 1.47
CA ILE A 299 24.68 4.05 1.96
C ILE A 299 24.16 3.21 3.13
N THR A 300 24.51 1.92 3.17
CA THR A 300 24.36 1.11 4.39
C THR A 300 25.72 0.88 4.99
N PHE A 301 25.93 1.33 6.23
CA PHE A 301 27.18 1.17 6.99
C PHE A 301 26.97 0.20 8.15
N ASN A 302 27.62 -0.95 8.09
CA ASN A 302 27.52 -2.05 9.05
C ASN A 302 26.06 -2.47 9.35
N GLY A 303 25.23 -2.55 8.30
CA GLY A 303 23.81 -2.84 8.41
C GLY A 303 22.92 -1.65 8.81
N SER A 304 23.50 -0.51 9.21
CA SER A 304 22.75 0.70 9.54
C SER A 304 22.62 1.62 8.30
N PRO A 305 21.41 2.06 7.94
CA PRO A 305 21.24 3.00 6.84
C PRO A 305 21.81 4.38 7.21
N VAL A 306 22.54 4.99 6.28
CA VAL A 306 23.12 6.32 6.41
C VAL A 306 22.72 7.15 5.19
N ALA A 307 22.23 8.37 5.43
CA ALA A 307 21.90 9.30 4.37
C ALA A 307 23.15 9.65 3.56
N ALA A 308 23.08 9.49 2.24
CA ALA A 308 24.14 9.88 1.34
C ALA A 308 23.79 11.21 0.64
N THR A 309 24.79 12.06 0.48
CA THR A 309 24.78 13.22 -0.39
C THR A 309 25.36 12.80 -1.73
N PHE A 310 24.54 12.86 -2.77
CA PHE A 310 24.96 12.58 -4.14
C PHE A 310 25.80 13.74 -4.67
N ALA A 311 27.08 13.49 -4.97
CA ALA A 311 27.96 14.48 -5.58
C ALA A 311 28.07 14.28 -7.10
N SER A 312 28.16 13.02 -7.55
CA SER A 312 28.15 12.64 -8.96
C SER A 312 27.87 11.14 -9.12
N ALA A 313 27.74 10.67 -10.36
CA ALA A 313 27.57 9.24 -10.67
C ALA A 313 28.75 8.34 -10.21
N THR A 314 29.84 8.94 -9.73
CA THR A 314 31.05 8.26 -9.25
C THR A 314 31.44 8.65 -7.83
N GLU A 315 30.68 9.51 -7.14
CA GLU A 315 31.00 9.97 -5.78
C GLU A 315 29.74 10.20 -4.93
N LEU A 316 29.70 9.56 -3.76
CA LEU A 316 28.76 9.84 -2.67
C LEU A 316 29.53 10.29 -1.43
N ARG A 317 28.88 11.11 -0.60
CA ARG A 317 29.39 11.51 0.72
C ARG A 317 28.38 11.20 1.81
N ALA A 318 28.82 10.77 2.97
CA ALA A 318 27.94 10.51 4.11
C ALA A 318 28.61 10.94 5.42
N SER A 319 27.82 11.45 6.37
CA SER A 319 28.29 11.70 7.73
C SER A 319 28.11 10.42 8.56
N ILE A 320 29.21 9.78 8.93
CA ILE A 320 29.21 8.63 9.83
C ILE A 320 29.18 9.15 11.27
N ALA A 321 28.09 8.88 11.98
CA ALA A 321 27.95 9.29 13.37
C ALA A 321 28.85 8.46 14.30
N ALA A 322 29.32 9.06 15.39
CA ALA A 322 30.21 8.40 16.36
C ALA A 322 29.66 7.07 16.90
N GLY A 323 28.33 6.96 17.06
CA GLY A 323 27.68 5.74 17.52
C GLY A 323 27.87 4.53 16.60
N LEU A 324 28.05 4.73 15.29
CA LEU A 324 28.27 3.65 14.31
C LEU A 324 29.68 3.05 14.39
N VAL A 325 30.60 3.74 15.05
CA VAL A 325 31.99 3.32 15.25
C VAL A 325 32.38 3.38 16.74
N ALA A 326 31.42 3.29 17.66
CA ALA A 326 31.69 3.40 19.10
C ALA A 326 32.57 2.25 19.63
N SER A 327 32.48 1.07 19.01
CA SER A 327 33.31 -0.10 19.28
C SER A 327 33.75 -0.75 17.98
N ALA A 328 34.87 -1.48 18.02
CA ALA A 328 35.30 -2.28 16.88
C ALA A 328 34.34 -3.47 16.69
N PRO A 329 33.75 -3.66 15.49
CA PRO A 329 32.91 -4.80 15.19
C PRO A 329 33.76 -6.09 15.10
N PRO A 330 33.12 -7.28 15.15
CA PRO A 330 33.81 -8.55 14.97
C PRO A 330 34.70 -8.55 13.73
N GLY A 331 35.99 -8.85 13.93
CA GLY A 331 36.97 -8.85 12.86
C GLY A 331 37.48 -7.48 12.42
N ASN A 332 37.22 -6.40 13.18
CA ASN A 332 37.72 -5.03 12.92
C ASN A 332 37.29 -4.46 11.56
N VAL A 333 36.15 -4.91 11.03
CA VAL A 333 35.61 -4.47 9.73
C VAL A 333 34.12 -4.19 9.80
N ALA A 334 33.71 -3.08 9.19
CA ALA A 334 32.33 -2.72 8.90
C ALA A 334 32.05 -2.94 7.40
N SER A 335 30.87 -3.48 7.08
CA SER A 335 30.43 -3.62 5.68
C SER A 335 29.83 -2.31 5.18
N VAL A 336 30.20 -1.86 3.98
CA VAL A 336 29.64 -0.68 3.31
C VAL A 336 29.05 -1.11 1.97
N THR A 337 27.77 -0.82 1.77
CA THR A 337 27.09 -0.99 0.47
C THR A 337 26.43 0.30 0.03
N VAL A 338 26.30 0.47 -1.29
CA VAL A 338 25.53 1.56 -1.90
C VAL A 338 24.32 0.97 -2.58
N THR A 339 23.14 1.52 -2.31
CA THR A 339 21.90 1.12 -2.98
C THR A 339 21.36 2.31 -3.74
N ASN A 340 21.14 2.15 -5.04
CA ASN A 340 20.45 3.16 -5.85
C ASN A 340 18.95 3.17 -5.55
N PRO A 341 18.26 4.31 -5.73
CA PRO A 341 16.80 4.35 -5.61
C PRO A 341 16.15 3.57 -6.76
N ALA A 342 14.85 3.29 -6.60
CA ALA A 342 14.06 2.70 -7.67
C ALA A 342 14.07 3.58 -8.94
N PRO A 343 14.00 2.99 -10.15
CA PRO A 343 13.97 1.55 -10.43
C PRO A 343 15.37 0.90 -10.32
N GLY A 344 15.40 -0.35 -9.87
CA GLY A 344 16.61 -1.15 -9.69
C GLY A 344 17.25 -0.99 -8.32
N ARG A 345 16.50 -1.24 -7.22
CA ARG A 345 16.97 -1.22 -5.80
C ARG A 345 18.04 -2.28 -5.50
N GLU A 346 19.06 -2.36 -6.32
CA GLU A 346 20.13 -3.32 -6.21
C GLU A 346 21.31 -2.67 -5.49
N ALA A 347 21.73 -3.30 -4.40
CA ALA A 347 22.88 -2.88 -3.63
C ALA A 347 24.17 -3.30 -4.34
N SER A 348 25.21 -2.48 -4.21
CA SER A 348 26.56 -2.88 -4.61
C SER A 348 27.00 -4.13 -3.84
N ALA A 349 28.01 -4.82 -4.37
CA ALA A 349 28.78 -5.74 -3.54
C ALA A 349 29.33 -5.00 -2.30
N PRO A 350 29.41 -5.66 -1.13
CA PRO A 350 29.92 -5.02 0.08
C PRO A 350 31.42 -4.73 -0.04
N VAL A 351 31.81 -3.52 0.37
CA VAL A 351 33.20 -3.13 0.55
C VAL A 351 33.48 -2.96 2.04
N THR A 352 34.65 -3.38 2.49
CA THR A 352 35.03 -3.32 3.90
C THR A 352 35.60 -1.96 4.25
N PHE A 353 35.10 -1.39 5.34
CA PHE A 353 35.68 -0.25 6.03
C PHE A 353 36.31 -0.73 7.33
N GLY A 354 37.58 -0.41 7.59
CA GLY A 354 38.26 -0.88 8.79
C GLY A 354 37.88 -0.08 10.05
N VAL A 355 37.75 -0.76 11.19
CA VAL A 355 37.51 -0.12 12.49
C VAL A 355 38.44 -0.76 13.52
N ALA A 356 39.54 -0.09 13.80
CA ALA A 356 40.52 -0.54 14.78
C ALA A 356 40.00 -0.41 16.21
N SER A 357 40.44 -1.31 17.08
CA SER A 357 40.08 -1.27 18.50
C SER A 357 40.77 -0.12 19.23
N LYS A 358 41.97 0.26 18.78
CA LYS A 358 42.79 1.34 19.33
C LYS A 358 43.61 1.99 18.22
N VAL A 359 44.03 3.23 18.44
CA VAL A 359 45.05 3.90 17.61
C VAL A 359 46.29 3.02 17.52
N SER A 360 46.78 2.78 16.31
CA SER A 360 48.01 2.04 16.06
C SER A 360 48.69 2.56 14.80
N THR A 361 49.97 2.94 14.92
CA THR A 361 50.78 3.44 13.79
C THR A 361 51.96 2.53 13.49
N LEU A 362 52.51 2.65 12.29
CA LEU A 362 53.72 1.90 11.97
C LEU A 362 54.86 2.33 12.89
N ALA A 363 55.10 3.63 13.05
CA ALA A 363 56.19 4.13 13.89
C ALA A 363 56.10 3.69 15.37
N SER A 364 54.95 3.85 16.02
CA SER A 364 54.83 3.63 17.48
C SER A 364 54.61 2.19 17.88
N ASP A 365 53.85 1.41 17.11
CA ASP A 365 53.32 0.12 17.57
C ASP A 365 53.84 -1.05 16.76
N VAL A 366 53.96 -0.89 15.43
CA VAL A 366 54.30 -2.01 14.54
C VAL A 366 55.80 -2.13 14.29
N GLN A 367 56.51 -1.01 14.11
CA GLN A 367 57.96 -1.02 13.89
C GLN A 367 58.74 -1.66 15.04
N PRO A 368 58.39 -1.47 16.34
CA PRO A 368 59.02 -2.21 17.42
C PRO A 368 58.84 -3.72 17.31
N ILE A 369 57.67 -4.20 16.83
CA ILE A 369 57.41 -5.62 16.62
C ILE A 369 58.31 -6.16 15.51
N PHE A 370 58.39 -5.47 14.37
CA PHE A 370 59.28 -5.85 13.27
C PHE A 370 60.74 -5.83 13.69
N THR A 371 61.16 -4.83 14.46
CA THR A 371 62.53 -4.70 14.95
C THR A 371 62.92 -5.87 15.86
N ALA A 372 62.03 -6.24 16.78
CA ALA A 372 62.27 -7.33 17.74
C ALA A 372 62.20 -8.72 17.09
N SER A 373 61.35 -8.91 16.08
CA SER A 373 61.01 -10.24 15.55
C SER A 373 61.66 -10.58 14.19
N CYS A 374 61.91 -9.58 13.34
CA CYS A 374 62.22 -9.81 11.92
C CYS A 374 63.40 -8.99 11.37
N ALA A 375 63.72 -7.83 11.95
CA ALA A 375 64.74 -6.93 11.40
C ALA A 375 66.18 -7.39 11.64
N THR A 376 66.44 -8.16 12.70
CA THR A 376 67.81 -8.61 13.09
C THR A 376 68.07 -10.09 12.78
N SER A 377 67.01 -10.90 12.64
CA SER A 377 67.08 -12.35 12.46
C SER A 377 67.30 -12.81 11.02
N GLY A 378 67.36 -11.88 10.05
CA GLY A 378 67.44 -12.23 8.63
C GLY A 378 66.22 -13.05 8.15
N CYS A 379 65.05 -12.92 8.80
CA CYS A 379 63.86 -13.71 8.50
C CYS A 379 63.44 -13.71 7.02
N HIS A 380 63.88 -12.69 6.26
CA HIS A 380 63.61 -12.54 4.83
C HIS A 380 64.88 -12.50 3.95
N SER A 381 66.07 -12.76 4.49
CA SER A 381 67.34 -12.68 3.72
C SER A 381 67.49 -13.77 2.66
N THR A 382 66.77 -14.88 2.82
CA THR A 382 66.73 -16.01 1.88
C THR A 382 65.47 -16.03 1.01
N ALA A 383 64.60 -15.02 1.13
CA ALA A 383 63.41 -14.91 0.29
C ALA A 383 63.79 -14.53 -1.15
N SER A 384 63.05 -15.03 -2.14
CA SER A 384 63.24 -14.69 -3.55
C SER A 384 63.04 -13.20 -3.83
N THR A 385 62.29 -12.50 -2.97
CA THR A 385 62.23 -11.03 -2.88
C THR A 385 62.47 -10.65 -1.41
N PRO A 386 63.71 -10.32 -1.03
CA PRO A 386 64.01 -9.88 0.32
C PRO A 386 63.15 -8.66 0.71
N VAL A 387 62.69 -8.63 1.96
CA VAL A 387 61.86 -7.53 2.50
C VAL A 387 62.68 -6.80 3.55
N ASN A 388 62.86 -5.48 3.38
CA ASN A 388 63.60 -4.66 4.34
C ASN A 388 62.67 -4.05 5.39
N LEU A 389 62.59 -4.70 6.55
CA LEU A 389 61.73 -4.28 7.67
C LEU A 389 62.42 -3.35 8.68
N THR A 390 63.59 -2.79 8.34
CA THR A 390 64.25 -1.79 9.19
C THR A 390 63.44 -0.49 9.23
N ALA A 391 63.60 0.26 10.33
CA ALA A 391 62.92 1.54 10.50
C ALA A 391 63.23 2.49 9.33
N GLY A 392 62.21 3.14 8.79
CA GLY A 392 62.29 4.01 7.61
C GLY A 392 62.10 3.30 6.27
N ASN A 393 62.22 1.97 6.21
CA ASN A 393 62.04 1.20 4.97
C ASN A 393 60.75 0.35 4.97
N SER A 394 60.34 -0.12 6.15
CA SER A 394 59.24 -1.08 6.32
C SER A 394 57.91 -0.67 5.67
N TYR A 395 57.53 0.62 5.69
CA TYR A 395 56.28 1.09 5.08
C TYR A 395 56.24 0.81 3.58
N GLY A 396 57.23 1.34 2.85
CA GLY A 396 57.32 1.20 1.40
C GLY A 396 57.59 -0.22 0.93
N GLU A 397 58.07 -1.08 1.83
CA GLU A 397 58.22 -2.51 1.58
C GLU A 397 56.94 -3.31 1.85
N LEU A 398 55.97 -2.80 2.60
CA LEU A 398 54.81 -3.59 3.03
C LEU A 398 53.49 -3.11 2.45
N VAL A 399 53.23 -1.80 2.50
CA VAL A 399 51.91 -1.25 2.26
C VAL A 399 51.65 -1.18 0.75
N ASP A 400 50.57 -1.82 0.32
CA ASP A 400 50.11 -1.95 -1.06
C ASP A 400 51.16 -2.49 -2.05
N ILE A 401 52.12 -3.26 -1.53
CA ILE A 401 53.13 -3.97 -2.32
C ILE A 401 52.64 -5.37 -2.66
N SER A 402 52.56 -5.69 -3.95
CA SER A 402 52.16 -7.01 -4.44
C SER A 402 53.17 -8.10 -4.06
N THR A 403 52.67 -9.27 -3.71
CA THR A 403 53.45 -10.48 -3.43
C THR A 403 52.80 -11.69 -4.11
N SER A 404 53.64 -12.53 -4.72
CA SER A 404 53.27 -13.84 -5.26
C SER A 404 53.83 -14.93 -4.34
N SER A 405 53.15 -15.19 -3.23
CA SER A 405 53.55 -16.28 -2.33
C SER A 405 53.05 -17.62 -2.86
N LYS A 406 53.86 -18.68 -2.77
CA LYS A 406 53.58 -20.00 -3.35
C LYS A 406 52.21 -20.54 -2.88
N GLY A 407 51.25 -20.61 -3.81
CA GLY A 407 49.90 -21.13 -3.60
C GLY A 407 48.83 -20.10 -3.22
N CYS A 408 49.17 -18.80 -3.07
CA CYS A 408 48.25 -17.78 -2.55
C CYS A 408 47.57 -16.88 -3.59
N GLY A 409 47.86 -17.06 -4.88
CA GLY A 409 47.53 -16.06 -5.91
C GLY A 409 48.27 -14.74 -5.68
N MET A 410 47.90 -13.70 -6.43
CA MET A 410 48.40 -12.34 -6.18
C MET A 410 47.71 -11.76 -4.95
N ARG A 411 48.51 -11.25 -3.99
CA ARG A 411 48.04 -10.57 -2.78
C ARG A 411 48.89 -9.34 -2.51
N LEU A 412 48.45 -8.48 -1.60
CA LEU A 412 49.28 -7.40 -1.07
C LEU A 412 49.97 -7.87 0.21
N ARG A 413 51.20 -7.44 0.45
CA ARG A 413 51.93 -7.73 1.71
C ARG A 413 51.12 -7.20 2.90
N VAL A 414 50.71 -5.94 2.82
CA VAL A 414 49.69 -5.29 3.65
C VAL A 414 48.78 -4.49 2.71
N MET A 415 47.47 -4.68 2.77
CA MET A 415 46.50 -3.84 2.07
C MET A 415 46.03 -2.77 3.04
N ALA A 416 46.36 -1.49 2.79
CA ALA A 416 45.93 -0.40 3.66
C ALA A 416 44.40 -0.26 3.65
N CYS A 417 43.81 -0.26 2.45
CA CYS A 417 42.38 -0.03 2.27
C CYS A 417 41.69 -1.25 1.67
N GLY A 418 41.12 -2.11 2.53
CA GLY A 418 40.35 -3.26 2.08
C GLY A 418 40.16 -4.35 3.14
N PRO A 419 39.80 -5.57 2.73
CA PRO A 419 39.54 -6.65 3.68
C PRO A 419 40.80 -7.02 4.44
N LEU A 420 40.72 -7.03 5.77
CA LEU A 420 41.83 -7.42 6.63
C LEU A 420 42.31 -8.86 6.37
N ARG A 421 41.39 -9.76 6.03
CA ARG A 421 41.69 -11.17 5.73
C ARG A 421 41.52 -11.46 4.24
N GLY A 422 42.30 -12.40 3.73
CA GLY A 422 42.23 -12.86 2.34
C GLY A 422 43.02 -12.02 1.34
N GLN A 423 43.27 -10.73 1.61
CA GLN A 423 44.04 -9.84 0.74
C GLN A 423 45.35 -9.34 1.36
N SER A 424 45.37 -9.05 2.66
CA SER A 424 46.59 -8.72 3.41
C SER A 424 47.34 -10.00 3.82
N PHE A 425 48.46 -10.29 3.14
CA PHE A 425 49.26 -11.48 3.41
C PHE A 425 49.78 -11.52 4.86
N LEU A 426 50.26 -10.39 5.41
CA LEU A 426 50.75 -10.32 6.79
C LEU A 426 49.67 -10.73 7.80
N ILE A 427 48.47 -10.14 7.68
CA ILE A 427 47.35 -10.41 8.59
C ILE A 427 46.94 -11.88 8.52
N ASP A 428 46.84 -12.45 7.32
CA ASP A 428 46.54 -13.87 7.15
C ASP A 428 47.63 -14.75 7.79
N LYS A 429 48.92 -14.40 7.69
CA LYS A 429 50.02 -15.19 8.26
C LYS A 429 50.13 -15.10 9.78
N ILE A 430 49.75 -13.99 10.42
CA ILE A 430 49.75 -13.87 11.89
C ILE A 430 48.48 -14.45 12.54
N LEU A 431 47.38 -14.49 11.77
CA LEU A 431 46.08 -15.02 12.19
C LEU A 431 45.85 -16.48 11.78
N ALA A 432 46.68 -17.04 10.89
CA ALA A 432 46.59 -18.43 10.51
C ALA A 432 46.72 -19.35 11.74
N THR A 433 45.65 -20.08 12.03
CA THR A 433 45.73 -21.44 12.55
C THR A 433 46.28 -22.31 11.42
N ASN A 434 46.96 -23.42 11.69
CA ASN A 434 47.65 -24.27 10.70
C ASN A 434 46.73 -24.94 9.63
N THR A 435 45.60 -24.34 9.26
CA THR A 435 44.48 -24.96 8.53
C THR A 435 43.98 -24.17 7.31
N SER A 436 44.56 -23.02 6.94
CA SER A 436 44.19 -22.37 5.67
C SER A 436 44.97 -23.00 4.50
N PRO A 437 44.31 -23.71 3.55
CA PRO A 437 44.99 -24.36 2.42
C PRO A 437 45.59 -23.35 1.43
N ALA A 438 45.16 -22.09 1.50
CA ALA A 438 45.43 -21.08 0.50
C ALA A 438 46.84 -20.47 0.58
N CYS A 439 47.60 -20.71 1.65
CA CYS A 439 48.96 -20.19 1.77
C CYS A 439 49.86 -21.16 2.53
N SER A 440 50.65 -21.94 1.77
CA SER A 440 51.58 -22.89 2.37
C SER A 440 52.60 -22.21 3.32
N GLY A 441 52.88 -22.86 4.45
CA GLY A 441 53.83 -22.41 5.47
C GLY A 441 53.18 -21.96 6.79
N GLY A 442 53.84 -22.23 7.92
CA GLY A 442 53.35 -21.88 9.26
C GLY A 442 53.24 -20.37 9.53
N PRO A 443 52.72 -20.00 10.71
CA PRO A 443 52.51 -18.61 11.11
C PRO A 443 53.83 -17.82 11.12
N MET A 444 53.74 -16.51 10.84
CA MET A 444 54.88 -15.59 10.95
C MET A 444 54.89 -14.88 12.33
N PRO A 445 56.07 -14.59 12.90
CA PRO A 445 57.41 -14.97 12.42
C PRO A 445 57.71 -16.46 12.69
N LYS A 446 58.68 -17.05 11.97
CA LYS A 446 59.17 -18.40 12.28
C LYS A 446 59.91 -18.36 13.62
N GLY A 447 59.57 -19.27 14.54
CA GLY A 447 60.15 -19.32 15.89
C GLY A 447 59.11 -18.91 16.93
N SER A 448 59.42 -17.89 17.74
CA SER A 448 58.53 -17.39 18.80
C SER A 448 57.30 -16.71 18.20
N PRO A 449 56.07 -17.20 18.47
CA PRO A 449 54.86 -16.58 17.96
C PRO A 449 54.65 -15.19 18.57
N LEU A 450 54.09 -14.26 17.79
CA LEU A 450 53.66 -12.96 18.30
C LEU A 450 52.64 -13.15 19.43
N SER A 451 52.77 -12.34 20.49
CA SER A 451 51.75 -12.26 21.55
C SER A 451 50.41 -11.75 21.01
N ALA A 452 49.32 -12.01 21.73
CA ALA A 452 47.99 -11.52 21.36
C ALA A 452 47.95 -10.00 21.18
N THR A 453 48.63 -9.25 22.06
CA THR A 453 48.72 -7.78 21.98
C THR A 453 49.47 -7.33 20.72
N GLN A 454 50.59 -7.98 20.36
CA GLN A 454 51.32 -7.65 19.14
C GLN A 454 50.51 -7.95 17.88
N LYS A 455 49.78 -9.07 17.86
CA LYS A 455 48.85 -9.39 16.76
C LYS A 455 47.75 -8.34 16.65
N GLN A 456 47.17 -7.93 17.78
CA GLN A 456 46.12 -6.91 17.77
C GLN A 456 46.64 -5.55 17.29
N ALA A 457 47.85 -5.13 17.69
CA ALA A 457 48.46 -3.90 17.17
C ALA A 457 48.61 -3.93 15.64
N LEU A 458 49.04 -5.06 15.08
CA LEU A 458 49.11 -5.24 13.61
C LEU A 458 47.72 -5.16 12.95
N ILE A 459 46.70 -5.80 13.55
CA ILE A 459 45.32 -5.76 13.05
C ILE A 459 44.77 -4.33 13.09
N ASP A 460 44.95 -3.64 14.22
CA ASP A 460 44.49 -2.27 14.42
C ASP A 460 45.19 -1.31 13.45
N TRP A 461 46.50 -1.47 13.24
CA TRP A 461 47.24 -0.68 12.27
C TRP A 461 46.66 -0.80 10.86
N VAL A 462 46.45 -2.04 10.38
CA VAL A 462 45.87 -2.26 9.04
C VAL A 462 44.42 -1.78 8.98
N ALA A 463 43.61 -2.01 10.02
CA ALA A 463 42.21 -1.59 10.07
C ALA A 463 42.03 -0.06 10.03
N GLN A 464 43.06 0.71 10.38
CA GLN A 464 43.04 2.18 10.28
C GLN A 464 43.47 2.72 8.91
N GLY A 465 43.79 1.86 7.93
CA GLY A 465 44.41 2.31 6.69
C GLY A 465 45.93 2.28 6.73
N ALA A 466 46.53 1.49 7.63
CA ALA A 466 47.98 1.36 7.81
C ALA A 466 48.70 2.73 7.87
N PRO A 467 48.44 3.60 8.86
CA PRO A 467 49.13 4.87 8.99
C PRO A 467 50.64 4.68 9.26
N PRO A 468 51.54 5.49 8.66
CA PRO A 468 52.99 5.34 8.76
C PRO A 468 53.58 5.60 10.16
#